data_AF-A0A2V6SZS0-F1
#
_entry.id   AF-A0A2V6SZS0-F1
#
_cell.length_a   1.000
_cell.length_b   1.000
_cell.length_c   1.000
_cell.angle_alpha   90.00
_cell.angle_beta   90.00
_cell.angle_gamma   90.00
#
_symmetry.space_group_name_H-M   'P 1'
#
loop_
_entity.id
_entity.type
_entity.pdbx_description
1 polymer ?
#
loop_
_entity_poly.entity_id
_entity_poly.type
_entity_poly.pdbx_seq_one_letter_code
_entity_poly.pdbx_strand_id
1 'polypeptide(L)'
;MAFDTLVVGGGIGGLSLARELVLRGLPVTVLERTPSLAPVGAGIIMNPNAMRVLDQNGLAEPVRARGWPYLARETHDHRGRRIAMRDYRRLYAAGRLSIGTLVHRAVLYESLHQGVPSGIVRFGVRIRDMHAGPGGVHITLHSGEALEGALLVGADGIASTVRARFFGPTAPVYLGYRSHRFVVDNRDGIEHFLEFLGRGRRVGLVPIARDRLYVWTTFRLACWWRNRRLAREGRDVRAVEASLERLLAHPI
;
A
#
# COMPACT_ATOMS: atom_id res chain seq x y z
N MET A 1 11.39 31.42 10.49
CA MET A 1 10.19 30.70 10.01
C MET A 1 10.05 29.42 10.80
N ALA A 2 8.87 29.11 11.34
CA ALA A 2 8.63 27.80 11.92
C ALA A 2 8.81 26.73 10.83
N PHE A 3 9.46 25.61 11.15
CA PHE A 3 9.75 24.55 10.18
C PHE A 3 8.45 23.79 9.85
N ASP A 4 7.67 24.30 8.89
CA ASP A 4 6.42 23.68 8.47
C ASP A 4 6.61 22.69 7.33
N THR A 5 6.05 21.49 7.48
CA THR A 5 6.17 20.40 6.52
C THR A 5 4.86 20.19 5.79
N LEU A 6 4.86 20.41 4.48
CA LEU A 6 3.73 20.13 3.60
C LEU A 6 3.88 18.72 3.03
N VAL A 7 2.98 17.81 3.42
CA VAL A 7 2.94 16.43 2.92
C VAL A 7 1.82 16.31 1.88
N VAL A 8 2.18 15.96 0.65
CA VAL A 8 1.20 15.75 -0.42
C VAL A 8 0.81 14.28 -0.46
N GLY A 9 -0.44 13.97 -0.12
CA GLY A 9 -1.01 12.62 -0.08
C GLY A 9 -1.25 12.13 1.34
N GLY A 10 -2.53 11.96 1.70
CA GLY A 10 -2.99 11.43 2.98
C GLY A 10 -3.21 9.93 2.96
N GLY A 11 -2.32 9.17 2.30
CA GLY A 11 -2.30 7.70 2.36
C GLY A 11 -1.52 7.15 3.57
N ILE A 12 -1.27 5.85 3.61
CA ILE A 12 -0.51 5.18 4.70
C ILE A 12 0.84 5.88 4.94
N GLY A 13 1.60 6.17 3.88
CA GLY A 13 2.91 6.80 4.00
C GLY A 13 2.83 8.23 4.56
N GLY A 14 1.95 9.06 4.01
CA GLY A 14 1.79 10.45 4.46
C GLY A 14 1.27 10.56 5.89
N LEU A 15 0.27 9.76 6.27
CA LEU A 15 -0.23 9.74 7.65
C LEU A 15 0.78 9.16 8.65
N SER A 16 1.56 8.15 8.24
CA SER A 16 2.65 7.64 9.09
C SER A 16 3.69 8.71 9.36
N LEU A 17 4.11 9.46 8.33
CA LEU A 17 5.05 10.56 8.52
C LEU A 17 4.44 11.68 9.39
N ALA A 18 3.19 12.06 9.14
CA ALA A 18 2.51 13.09 9.92
C ALA A 18 2.46 12.71 11.40
N ARG A 19 2.16 11.44 11.74
CA ARG A 19 2.21 10.93 13.11
C ARG A 19 3.58 11.13 13.75
N GLU A 20 4.64 10.77 13.04
CA GLU A 20 6.02 10.90 13.56
C GLU A 20 6.43 12.36 13.77
N LEU A 21 6.03 13.27 12.87
CA LEU A 21 6.30 14.71 13.01
C LEU A 21 5.54 15.31 14.19
N VAL A 22 4.26 14.95 14.35
CA VAL A 22 3.45 15.36 15.50
C VAL A 22 4.06 14.93 16.82
N LEU A 23 4.52 13.68 16.93
CA LEU A 23 5.16 13.17 18.14
C LEU A 23 6.46 13.91 18.50
N ARG A 24 7.08 14.57 17.51
CA ARG A 24 8.30 15.38 17.69
C ARG A 24 8.01 16.87 17.87
N GLY A 25 6.73 17.27 17.89
CA GLY A 25 6.33 18.67 17.97
C GLY A 25 6.68 19.48 16.71
N LEU A 26 6.88 18.81 15.57
CA LEU A 26 7.17 19.46 14.30
C LEU A 26 5.86 19.77 13.55
N PRO A 27 5.64 21.02 13.12
CA PRO A 27 4.46 21.38 12.33
C PRO A 27 4.38 20.60 11.02
N VAL A 28 3.18 20.10 10.73
CA VAL A 28 2.90 19.34 9.52
C VAL A 28 1.47 19.59 9.05
N THR A 29 1.31 19.78 7.74
CA THR A 29 0.02 19.79 7.06
C THR A 29 0.01 18.73 5.97
N VAL A 30 -0.99 17.85 5.98
CA VAL A 30 -1.20 16.81 4.96
C VAL A 30 -2.29 17.26 3.99
N LEU A 31 -1.98 17.30 2.71
CA LEU A 31 -2.91 17.66 1.63
C LEU A 31 -3.39 16.38 0.93
N GLU A 32 -4.67 16.06 1.08
CA GLU A 32 -5.30 14.89 0.46
C GLU A 32 -6.36 15.30 -0.56
N ARG A 33 -6.32 14.71 -1.75
CA ARG A 33 -7.20 15.03 -2.87
C ARG A 33 -8.59 14.40 -2.75
N THR A 34 -8.75 13.29 -2.02
CA THR A 34 -10.06 12.69 -1.79
C THR A 34 -10.88 13.60 -0.87
N PRO A 35 -12.21 13.71 -1.09
CA PRO A 35 -13.05 14.64 -0.33
C PRO A 35 -13.21 14.25 1.14
N SER A 36 -12.94 12.99 1.49
CA SER A 36 -13.03 12.46 2.84
C SER A 36 -12.14 11.23 2.99
N LEU A 37 -12.05 10.75 4.23
CA LEU A 37 -11.45 9.45 4.54
C LEU A 37 -12.28 8.35 3.87
N ALA A 38 -11.75 7.78 2.79
CA ALA A 38 -12.39 6.70 2.05
C ALA A 38 -11.57 5.40 2.20
N PRO A 39 -11.79 4.62 3.28
CA PRO A 39 -11.07 3.38 3.49
C PRO A 39 -11.50 2.32 2.46
N VAL A 40 -10.77 2.27 1.34
CA VAL A 40 -10.92 1.22 0.32
C VAL A 40 -9.73 0.27 0.40
N GLY A 41 -10.00 -1.04 0.35
CA GLY A 41 -8.96 -2.05 0.30
C GLY A 41 -9.48 -3.45 0.57
N ALA A 42 -8.55 -4.39 0.58
CA ALA A 42 -8.77 -5.74 1.10
C ALA A 42 -7.86 -5.92 2.33
N GLY A 43 -7.27 -7.09 2.53
CA GLY A 43 -6.29 -7.27 3.59
C GLY A 43 -4.90 -6.69 3.30
N ILE A 44 -4.19 -6.34 4.37
CA ILE A 44 -2.77 -6.00 4.39
C ILE A 44 -2.11 -6.80 5.51
N ILE A 45 -0.89 -7.27 5.25
CA ILE A 45 -0.08 -8.00 6.22
C ILE A 45 0.86 -7.01 6.89
N MET A 46 0.57 -6.69 8.15
CA MET A 46 1.45 -5.90 9.01
C MET A 46 2.51 -6.81 9.60
N ASN A 47 3.64 -6.91 8.90
CA ASN A 47 4.78 -7.70 9.33
C ASN A 47 5.39 -7.12 10.63
N PRO A 48 6.19 -7.92 11.38
CA PRO A 48 6.82 -7.48 12.62
C PRO A 48 7.57 -6.15 12.56
N ASN A 49 8.25 -5.86 11.45
CA ASN A 49 8.95 -4.59 11.26
C ASN A 49 7.99 -3.39 11.21
N ALA A 50 6.84 -3.53 10.54
CA ALA A 50 5.83 -2.47 10.49
C ALA A 50 5.12 -2.32 11.84
N MET A 51 4.78 -3.44 12.49
CA MET A 51 4.18 -3.41 13.83
C MET A 51 5.11 -2.82 14.88
N ARG A 52 6.44 -3.01 14.76
CA ARG A 52 7.41 -2.35 15.63
C ARG A 52 7.34 -0.83 15.55
N VAL A 53 7.18 -0.26 14.36
CA VAL A 53 7.00 1.19 14.19
C VAL A 53 5.69 1.64 14.85
N LEU A 54 4.60 0.88 14.66
CA LEU A 54 3.33 1.19 15.30
C LEU A 54 3.37 1.04 16.84
N ASP A 55 4.15 0.09 17.36
CA ASP A 55 4.39 -0.06 18.81
C ASP A 55 5.08 1.21 19.33
N GLN A 56 6.10 1.71 18.61
CA GLN A 56 6.87 2.89 19.00
C GLN A 56 6.07 4.20 18.95
N ASN A 57 5.11 4.31 18.03
CA ASN A 57 4.30 5.53 17.87
C ASN A 57 2.89 5.43 18.48
N GLY A 58 2.62 4.36 19.23
CA GLY A 58 1.40 4.18 20.02
C GLY A 58 0.16 3.76 19.23
N LEU A 59 0.32 3.27 18.00
CA LEU A 59 -0.79 2.89 17.12
C LEU A 59 -0.92 1.38 16.88
N ALA A 60 -0.10 0.56 17.54
CA ALA A 60 -0.16 -0.90 17.39
C ALA A 60 -1.45 -1.51 17.97
N GLU A 61 -1.92 -1.03 19.11
CA GLU A 61 -3.07 -1.61 19.82
C GLU A 61 -4.36 -1.49 18.99
N PRO A 62 -4.75 -0.33 18.44
CA PRO A 62 -5.97 -0.21 17.63
C PRO A 62 -5.96 -1.08 16.36
N VAL A 63 -4.78 -1.38 15.83
CA VAL A 63 -4.59 -2.28 14.69
C VAL A 63 -4.69 -3.74 15.11
N ARG A 64 -4.09 -4.13 16.24
CA ARG A 64 -4.17 -5.48 16.79
C ARG A 64 -5.59 -5.85 17.22
N ALA A 65 -6.29 -4.93 17.89
CA ALA A 65 -7.65 -5.13 18.40
C ALA A 65 -8.67 -5.46 17.29
N ARG A 66 -8.42 -4.98 16.08
CA ARG A 66 -9.29 -5.14 14.90
C ARG A 66 -8.67 -6.02 13.81
N GLY A 67 -7.61 -6.74 14.14
CA GLY A 67 -6.90 -7.64 13.24
C GLY A 67 -6.79 -9.05 13.79
N TRP A 68 -6.11 -9.90 13.04
CA TRP A 68 -5.81 -11.27 13.40
C TRP A 68 -4.29 -11.43 13.63
N PRO A 69 -3.83 -12.14 14.66
CA PRO A 69 -2.41 -12.27 14.95
C PRO A 69 -1.69 -13.05 13.84
N TYR A 70 -0.59 -12.50 13.31
CA TYR A 70 0.20 -13.17 12.28
C TYR A 70 1.19 -14.16 12.91
N LEU A 71 0.69 -15.31 13.35
CA LEU A 71 1.49 -16.28 14.11
C LEU A 71 2.34 -17.20 13.24
N ALA A 72 1.83 -17.57 12.06
CA ALA A 72 2.49 -18.51 11.18
C ALA A 72 2.14 -18.27 9.71
N ARG A 73 2.98 -18.84 8.83
CA ARG A 73 2.74 -18.93 7.39
C ARG A 73 3.11 -20.30 6.88
N GLU A 74 2.19 -20.94 6.16
CA GLU A 74 2.47 -22.15 5.40
C GLU A 74 2.52 -21.84 3.91
N THR A 75 3.50 -22.43 3.23
CA THR A 75 3.64 -22.38 1.79
C THR A 75 3.42 -23.78 1.24
N HIS A 76 2.54 -23.92 0.27
CA HIS A 76 2.18 -25.17 -0.41
C HIS A 76 2.51 -25.07 -1.90
N ASP A 77 2.73 -26.21 -2.56
CA ASP A 77 2.72 -26.27 -4.02
C ASP A 77 1.28 -26.31 -4.57
N HIS A 78 1.16 -26.26 -5.89
CA HIS A 78 -0.13 -26.31 -6.60
C HIS A 78 -0.95 -27.58 -6.38
N ARG A 79 -0.38 -28.65 -5.78
CA ARG A 79 -1.09 -29.88 -5.40
C ARG A 79 -1.45 -29.91 -3.91
N GLY A 80 -1.20 -28.82 -3.18
CA GLY A 80 -1.48 -28.71 -1.76
C GLY A 80 -0.40 -29.32 -0.86
N ARG A 81 0.70 -29.86 -1.40
CA ARG A 81 1.79 -30.38 -0.55
C ARG A 81 2.55 -29.22 0.08
N ARG A 82 2.71 -29.25 1.40
CA ARG A 82 3.44 -28.23 2.15
C ARG A 82 4.93 -28.24 1.76
N ILE A 83 5.43 -27.09 1.33
CA ILE A 83 6.82 -26.82 0.98
C ILE A 83 7.57 -26.24 2.18
N ALA A 84 6.94 -25.32 2.92
CA ALA A 84 7.57 -24.62 4.03
C ALA A 84 6.55 -24.21 5.08
N MET A 85 7.01 -24.12 6.33
CA MET A 85 6.28 -23.54 7.46
C MET A 85 7.20 -22.53 8.13
N ARG A 86 6.69 -21.32 8.37
CA ARG A 86 7.34 -20.34 9.23
C ARG A 86 6.44 -20.08 10.43
N ASP A 87 6.91 -20.44 11.61
CA ASP A 87 6.24 -20.15 12.88
C ASP A 87 6.98 -19.01 13.59
N TYR A 88 6.27 -17.91 13.86
CA TYR A 88 6.83 -16.74 14.53
C TYR A 88 6.61 -16.76 16.06
N ARG A 89 5.80 -17.68 16.60
CA ARG A 89 5.41 -17.71 18.03
C ARG A 89 6.62 -17.73 18.96
N ARG A 90 7.64 -18.54 18.65
CA ARG A 90 8.88 -18.59 19.45
C ARG A 90 9.64 -17.28 19.42
N LEU A 91 9.68 -16.59 18.27
CA LEU A 91 10.35 -15.30 18.13
C LEU A 91 9.58 -14.19 18.86
N TYR A 92 8.25 -14.26 18.88
CA TYR A 92 7.39 -13.36 19.65
C TYR A 92 7.52 -13.59 21.16
N ALA A 93 7.45 -14.84 21.61
CA ALA A 93 7.59 -15.19 23.03
C ALA A 93 8.97 -14.80 23.58
N ALA A 94 10.02 -14.89 22.76
CA ALA A 94 11.37 -14.45 23.12
C ALA A 94 11.58 -12.92 22.99
N GLY A 95 10.55 -12.13 22.64
CA GLY A 95 10.64 -10.68 22.46
C GLY A 95 11.55 -10.24 21.30
N ARG A 96 11.94 -11.16 20.41
CA ARG A 96 12.86 -10.86 19.30
C ARG A 96 12.19 -10.12 18.15
N LEU A 97 10.86 -10.21 18.05
CA LEU A 97 10.04 -9.57 17.03
C LEU A 97 8.76 -9.01 17.66
N SER A 98 8.29 -7.86 17.17
CA SER A 98 6.92 -7.42 17.43
C SER A 98 5.92 -8.38 16.80
N ILE A 99 4.80 -8.63 17.49
CA ILE A 99 3.74 -9.50 16.99
C ILE A 99 3.12 -8.84 15.74
N GLY A 100 3.20 -9.55 14.61
CA GLY A 100 2.60 -9.12 13.35
C GLY A 100 1.08 -9.21 13.38
N THR A 101 0.41 -8.49 12.49
CA THR A 101 -1.06 -8.45 12.42
C THR A 101 -1.53 -8.56 10.97
N LEU A 102 -2.49 -9.43 10.73
CA LEU A 102 -3.21 -9.58 9.47
C LEU A 102 -4.50 -8.78 9.62
N VAL A 103 -4.72 -7.78 8.77
CA VAL A 103 -5.81 -6.82 9.02
C VAL A 103 -6.42 -6.32 7.73
N HIS A 104 -7.68 -5.88 7.77
CA HIS A 104 -8.23 -5.07 6.69
C HIS A 104 -7.47 -3.75 6.56
N ARG A 105 -7.10 -3.35 5.34
CA ARG A 105 -6.33 -2.10 5.11
C ARG A 105 -7.03 -0.85 5.65
N ALA A 106 -8.36 -0.84 5.67
CA ALA A 106 -9.18 0.21 6.28
C ALA A 106 -8.79 0.48 7.73
N VAL A 107 -8.61 -0.57 8.54
CA VAL A 107 -8.28 -0.46 9.97
C VAL A 107 -6.95 0.25 10.18
N LEU A 108 -5.92 -0.09 9.39
CA LEU A 108 -4.64 0.60 9.44
C LEU A 108 -4.80 2.08 9.08
N TYR A 109 -5.55 2.34 8.01
CA TYR A 109 -5.76 3.70 7.52
C TYR A 109 -6.49 4.58 8.53
N GLU A 110 -7.56 4.06 9.13
CA GLU A 110 -8.31 4.71 10.21
C GLU A 110 -7.45 4.93 11.45
N SER A 111 -6.67 3.92 11.87
CA SER A 111 -5.81 4.03 13.05
C SER A 111 -4.74 5.10 12.86
N LEU A 112 -4.16 5.20 11.66
CA LEU A 112 -3.21 6.25 11.32
C LEU A 112 -3.86 7.63 11.31
N HIS A 113 -5.06 7.75 10.74
CA HIS A 113 -5.80 9.02 10.69
C HIS A 113 -6.21 9.49 12.10
N GLN A 114 -6.77 8.61 12.92
CA GLN A 114 -7.15 8.90 14.31
C GLN A 114 -5.91 9.18 15.19
N GLY A 115 -4.76 8.63 14.83
CA GLY A 115 -3.49 8.88 15.50
C GLY A 115 -2.92 10.28 15.27
N VAL A 116 -3.49 11.07 14.35
CA VAL A 116 -3.05 12.42 14.03
C VAL A 116 -4.11 13.43 14.53
N PRO A 117 -3.71 14.53 15.21
CA PRO A 117 -4.63 15.58 15.63
C PRO A 117 -5.53 16.11 14.52
N SER A 118 -6.75 16.49 14.90
CA SER A 118 -7.69 17.15 13.99
C SER A 118 -7.08 18.41 13.37
N GLY A 119 -7.36 18.66 12.10
CA GLY A 119 -6.87 19.83 11.36
C GLY A 119 -5.55 19.62 10.63
N ILE A 120 -4.77 18.58 10.93
CA ILE A 120 -3.53 18.28 10.20
C ILE A 120 -3.81 17.79 8.78
N VAL A 121 -4.86 17.00 8.59
CA VAL A 121 -5.23 16.46 7.28
C VAL A 121 -6.30 17.35 6.65
N ARG A 122 -5.97 17.93 5.50
CA ARG A 122 -6.88 18.72 4.68
C ARG A 122 -7.35 17.88 3.49
N PHE A 123 -8.60 17.43 3.54
CA PHE A 123 -9.24 16.67 2.48
C PHE A 123 -9.79 17.58 1.36
N GLY A 124 -10.06 16.99 0.19
CA GLY A 124 -10.59 17.68 -0.98
C GLY A 124 -9.59 18.66 -1.62
N VAL A 125 -8.32 18.62 -1.21
CA VAL A 125 -7.29 19.55 -1.67
C VAL A 125 -6.62 19.02 -2.93
N ARG A 126 -6.78 19.75 -4.04
CA ARG A 126 -6.05 19.50 -5.28
C ARG A 126 -5.00 20.57 -5.49
N ILE A 127 -3.77 20.14 -5.72
CA ILE A 127 -2.63 21.01 -6.02
C ILE A 127 -2.63 21.33 -7.52
N ARG A 128 -2.55 22.63 -7.84
CA ARG A 128 -2.44 23.14 -9.21
C ARG A 128 -0.98 23.28 -9.62
N ASP A 129 -0.16 23.86 -8.74
CA ASP A 129 1.27 24.03 -8.96
C ASP A 129 2.04 23.94 -7.63
N MET A 130 3.32 23.57 -7.72
CA MET A 130 4.22 23.51 -6.59
C MET A 130 5.64 23.92 -7.00
N HIS A 131 6.31 24.67 -6.13
CA HIS A 131 7.69 25.08 -6.23
C HIS A 131 8.40 24.77 -4.90
N ALA A 132 9.63 24.25 -4.96
CA ALA A 132 10.52 24.15 -3.80
C ALA A 132 11.92 24.64 -4.19
N GLY A 133 12.52 25.50 -3.37
CA GLY A 133 13.84 26.09 -3.64
C GLY A 133 14.44 26.78 -2.41
N PRO A 134 15.48 27.63 -2.57
CA PRO A 134 16.15 28.30 -1.45
C PRO A 134 15.23 29.18 -0.60
N GLY A 135 14.16 29.72 -1.19
CA GLY A 135 13.14 30.51 -0.50
C GLY A 135 12.09 29.69 0.26
N GLY A 136 12.15 28.36 0.20
CA GLY A 136 11.16 27.45 0.79
C GLY A 136 10.25 26.80 -0.25
N VAL A 137 9.08 26.38 0.21
CA VAL A 137 8.07 25.67 -0.57
C VAL A 137 6.87 26.58 -0.76
N HIS A 138 6.39 26.68 -1.99
CA HIS A 138 5.13 27.35 -2.33
C HIS A 138 4.24 26.37 -3.11
N ILE A 139 3.02 26.15 -2.63
CA ILE A 139 2.00 25.33 -3.28
C ILE A 139 0.81 26.22 -3.62
N THR A 140 0.36 26.16 -4.87
CA THR A 140 -0.89 26.79 -5.27
C THR A 140 -1.96 25.73 -5.44
N LEU A 141 -3.09 25.89 -4.74
CA LEU A 141 -4.23 24.99 -4.82
C LEU A 141 -5.13 25.34 -6.01
N HIS A 142 -5.94 24.40 -6.45
CA HIS A 142 -6.96 24.64 -7.48
C HIS A 142 -8.01 25.68 -7.05
N SER A 143 -8.23 25.85 -5.73
CA SER A 143 -9.09 26.91 -5.17
C SER A 143 -8.52 28.32 -5.36
N GLY A 144 -7.23 28.45 -5.71
CA GLY A 144 -6.50 29.72 -5.76
C GLY A 144 -5.75 30.06 -4.47
N GLU A 145 -5.99 29.31 -3.38
CA GLU A 145 -5.24 29.45 -2.13
C GLU A 145 -3.75 29.10 -2.33
N ALA A 146 -2.87 29.89 -1.72
CA ALA A 146 -1.43 29.66 -1.68
C ALA A 146 -1.02 29.16 -0.29
N LEU A 147 -0.18 28.12 -0.27
CA LEU A 147 0.41 27.56 0.94
C LEU A 147 1.92 27.71 0.88
N GLU A 148 2.52 28.03 2.02
CA GLU A 148 3.97 28.15 2.16
C GLU A 148 4.48 27.19 3.23
N GLY A 149 5.70 26.69 3.06
CA GLY A 149 6.31 25.78 4.02
C GLY A 149 7.83 25.74 3.89
N ALA A 150 8.48 25.08 4.84
CA ALA A 150 9.92 24.86 4.84
C ALA A 150 10.31 23.57 4.10
N LEU A 151 9.43 22.55 4.13
CA LEU A 151 9.70 21.23 3.56
C LEU A 151 8.48 20.72 2.78
N LEU A 152 8.74 20.07 1.63
CA LEU A 152 7.73 19.39 0.82
C LEU A 152 8.04 17.89 0.83
N VAL A 153 7.02 17.07 1.12
CA VAL A 153 7.13 15.61 1.03
C VAL A 153 6.08 15.07 0.07
N GLY A 154 6.53 14.38 -0.98
CA GLY A 154 5.66 13.65 -1.90
C GLY A 154 5.31 12.26 -1.37
N ALA A 155 4.07 12.08 -0.90
CA ALA A 155 3.49 10.82 -0.44
C ALA A 155 2.21 10.45 -1.22
N ASP A 156 2.06 10.94 -2.45
CA ASP A 156 0.87 10.89 -3.31
C ASP A 156 0.82 9.67 -4.25
N GLY A 157 1.58 8.63 -3.91
CA GLY A 157 1.43 7.28 -4.46
C GLY A 157 2.12 7.04 -5.81
N ILE A 158 1.71 5.96 -6.49
CA ILE A 158 2.42 5.47 -7.68
C ILE A 158 2.38 6.47 -8.85
N ALA A 159 1.31 7.26 -8.98
CA ALA A 159 1.15 8.30 -9.98
C ALA A 159 1.52 9.70 -9.43
N SER A 160 2.57 9.76 -8.58
CA SER A 160 3.01 10.95 -7.88
C SER A 160 3.20 12.17 -8.80
N THR A 161 2.43 13.21 -8.50
CA THR A 161 2.54 14.55 -9.09
C THR A 161 3.78 15.28 -8.59
N VAL A 162 4.14 15.09 -7.31
CA VAL A 162 5.37 15.65 -6.75
C VAL A 162 6.59 15.08 -7.49
N ARG A 163 6.66 13.76 -7.66
CA ARG A 163 7.76 13.13 -8.40
C ARG A 163 7.84 13.66 -9.84
N ALA A 164 6.70 13.75 -10.53
CA ALA A 164 6.65 14.26 -11.88
C ALA A 164 7.15 15.72 -12.00
N ARG A 165 6.84 16.56 -11.01
CA ARG A 165 7.24 17.98 -10.99
C ARG A 165 8.74 18.19 -10.86
N PHE A 166 9.40 17.43 -9.99
CA PHE A 166 10.81 17.65 -9.64
C PHE A 166 11.79 16.75 -10.38
N PHE A 167 11.35 15.60 -10.85
CA PHE A 167 12.22 14.60 -11.50
C PHE A 167 11.76 14.23 -12.92
N GLY A 168 10.70 14.87 -13.42
CA GLY A 168 10.12 14.56 -14.73
C GLY A 168 9.13 13.38 -14.69
N PRO A 169 8.37 13.17 -15.78
CA PRO A 169 7.35 12.14 -15.85
C PRO A 169 7.96 10.74 -15.72
N THR A 170 7.31 9.88 -14.94
CA THR A 170 7.69 8.47 -14.81
C THR A 170 6.45 7.59 -14.99
N ALA A 171 6.47 6.70 -15.97
CA ALA A 171 5.41 5.71 -16.16
C ALA A 171 5.64 4.48 -15.27
N PRO A 172 4.59 3.93 -14.62
CA PRO A 172 4.69 2.64 -13.95
C PRO A 172 5.11 1.54 -14.93
N VAL A 173 6.02 0.67 -14.51
CA VAL A 173 6.45 -0.49 -15.31
C VAL A 173 5.56 -1.69 -14.97
N TYR A 174 4.90 -2.24 -15.98
CA TYR A 174 4.10 -3.45 -15.80
C TYR A 174 4.99 -4.68 -15.58
N LEU A 175 4.83 -5.36 -14.44
CA LEU A 175 5.65 -6.51 -14.04
C LEU A 175 5.24 -7.85 -14.68
N GLY A 176 4.33 -7.85 -15.66
CA GLY A 176 3.93 -9.05 -16.39
C GLY A 176 2.91 -9.94 -15.66
N TYR A 177 2.33 -9.49 -14.56
CA TYR A 177 1.30 -10.22 -13.82
C TYR A 177 0.20 -9.29 -13.28
N ARG A 178 -0.99 -9.87 -13.10
CA ARG A 178 -2.12 -9.20 -12.43
C ARG A 178 -2.41 -9.86 -11.10
N SER A 179 -2.93 -9.08 -10.16
CA SER A 179 -3.38 -9.58 -8.88
C SER A 179 -4.81 -9.13 -8.59
N HIS A 180 -5.66 -10.08 -8.23
CA HIS A 180 -7.02 -9.82 -7.75
C HIS A 180 -7.06 -10.00 -6.25
N ARG A 181 -7.87 -9.19 -5.58
CA ARG A 181 -7.98 -9.14 -4.12
C ARG A 181 -9.44 -9.04 -3.74
N PHE A 182 -9.85 -9.85 -2.78
CA PHE A 182 -11.22 -9.85 -2.28
C PHE A 182 -11.24 -10.38 -0.85
N VAL A 183 -12.34 -10.11 -0.14
CA VAL A 183 -12.57 -10.57 1.22
C VAL A 183 -13.81 -11.45 1.20
N VAL A 184 -13.73 -12.62 1.84
CA VAL A 184 -14.82 -13.60 1.96
C VAL A 184 -14.99 -14.03 3.41
N ASP A 185 -16.07 -14.74 3.70
CA ASP A 185 -16.26 -15.39 5.00
C ASP A 185 -15.20 -16.48 5.21
N ASN A 186 -14.60 -16.53 6.40
CA ASN A 186 -13.68 -17.59 6.79
C ASN A 186 -14.42 -18.84 7.28
N ARG A 187 -15.15 -19.53 6.38
CA ARG A 187 -16.00 -20.67 6.74
C ARG A 187 -15.22 -21.92 7.13
N ASP A 188 -14.01 -22.06 6.60
CA ASP A 188 -13.14 -23.21 6.82
C ASP A 188 -12.22 -23.06 8.05
N GLY A 189 -12.37 -21.96 8.81
CA GLY A 189 -11.61 -21.76 10.05
C GLY A 189 -10.09 -21.64 9.83
N ILE A 190 -9.66 -21.00 8.73
CA ILE A 190 -8.23 -20.79 8.47
C ILE A 190 -7.64 -19.88 9.54
N GLU A 191 -6.63 -20.36 10.28
CA GLU A 191 -6.06 -19.62 11.44
C GLU A 191 -4.72 -18.93 11.14
N HIS A 192 -4.06 -19.27 10.03
CA HIS A 192 -2.77 -18.69 9.65
C HIS A 192 -2.68 -18.43 8.14
N PHE A 193 -1.68 -17.67 7.73
CA PHE A 193 -1.49 -17.32 6.32
C PHE A 193 -1.10 -18.58 5.53
N LEU A 194 -1.95 -18.98 4.58
CA LEU A 194 -1.64 -20.03 3.61
C LEU A 194 -1.27 -19.40 2.26
N GLU A 195 -0.20 -19.86 1.66
CA GLU A 195 0.19 -19.48 0.30
C GLU A 195 0.40 -20.71 -0.58
N PHE A 196 -0.27 -20.73 -1.74
CA PHE A 196 -0.14 -21.79 -2.74
C PHE A 196 0.66 -21.28 -3.94
N LEU A 197 1.69 -22.03 -4.31
CA LEU A 197 2.60 -21.70 -5.41
C LEU A 197 2.39 -22.64 -6.60
N GLY A 198 2.04 -22.05 -7.74
CA GLY A 198 1.98 -22.72 -9.03
C GLY A 198 2.91 -22.09 -10.06
N ARG A 199 3.02 -22.72 -11.23
CA ARG A 199 3.82 -22.19 -12.34
C ARG A 199 3.22 -20.87 -12.84
N GLY A 200 3.83 -19.75 -12.45
CA GLY A 200 3.37 -18.41 -12.80
C GLY A 200 2.05 -18.01 -12.12
N ARG A 201 1.62 -18.74 -11.08
CA ARG A 201 0.36 -18.50 -10.35
C ARG A 201 0.61 -18.56 -8.86
N ARG A 202 -0.05 -17.70 -8.09
CA ARG A 202 0.03 -17.71 -6.63
C ARG A 202 -1.35 -17.39 -6.05
N VAL A 203 -1.70 -18.05 -4.97
CA VAL A 203 -2.91 -17.75 -4.19
C VAL A 203 -2.50 -17.61 -2.74
N GLY A 204 -2.98 -16.56 -2.08
CA GLY A 204 -2.83 -16.39 -0.64
C GLY A 204 -4.18 -16.31 0.04
N LEU A 205 -4.31 -17.03 1.15
CA LEU A 205 -5.45 -17.02 2.05
C LEU A 205 -4.97 -16.48 3.39
N VAL A 206 -5.48 -15.32 3.79
CA VAL A 206 -4.97 -14.54 4.92
C VAL A 206 -6.14 -14.24 5.86
N PRO A 207 -6.26 -14.90 7.01
CA PRO A 207 -7.30 -14.55 7.97
C PRO A 207 -7.03 -13.15 8.51
N ILE A 208 -7.99 -12.25 8.37
CA ILE A 208 -7.90 -10.85 8.83
C ILE A 208 -8.81 -10.57 10.03
N ALA A 209 -9.72 -11.51 10.32
CA ALA A 209 -10.50 -11.65 11.54
C ALA A 209 -10.88 -13.13 11.68
N ARG A 210 -11.52 -13.52 12.79
CA ARG A 210 -11.98 -14.90 13.01
C ARG A 210 -12.85 -15.41 11.85
N ASP A 211 -13.76 -14.58 11.37
CA ASP A 211 -14.81 -14.88 10.39
C ASP A 211 -14.56 -14.24 9.00
N ARG A 212 -13.39 -13.62 8.77
CA ARG A 212 -13.05 -12.95 7.50
C ARG A 212 -11.70 -13.38 6.96
N LEU A 213 -11.69 -13.75 5.68
CA LEU A 213 -10.52 -14.19 4.94
C LEU A 213 -10.23 -13.23 3.80
N TYR A 214 -9.06 -12.59 3.84
CA TYR A 214 -8.51 -11.88 2.69
C TYR A 214 -7.87 -12.89 1.73
N VAL A 215 -8.35 -12.89 0.50
CA VAL A 215 -7.81 -13.72 -0.57
C VAL A 215 -7.15 -12.83 -1.61
N TRP A 216 -5.96 -13.21 -2.04
CA TRP A 216 -5.34 -12.65 -3.22
C TRP A 216 -4.94 -13.75 -4.18
N THR A 217 -5.14 -13.49 -5.46
CA THR A 217 -4.64 -14.33 -6.54
C THR A 217 -3.66 -13.51 -7.36
N THR A 218 -2.64 -14.16 -7.91
CA THR A 218 -1.68 -13.54 -8.82
C THR A 218 -1.45 -14.48 -9.99
N PHE A 219 -1.60 -13.98 -11.21
CA PHE A 219 -1.38 -14.75 -12.42
C PHE A 219 -0.44 -13.98 -13.34
N ARG A 220 0.64 -14.64 -13.77
CA ARG A 220 1.46 -14.15 -14.87
C ARG A 220 0.61 -14.24 -16.14
N LEU A 221 0.49 -13.14 -16.88
CA LEU A 221 -0.21 -13.19 -18.16
C LEU A 221 0.70 -13.86 -19.20
N ALA A 222 0.15 -14.84 -19.91
CA ALA A 222 0.88 -15.62 -20.92
C ALA A 222 1.41 -14.79 -22.10
N CYS A 223 0.91 -13.57 -22.29
CA CYS A 223 1.40 -12.63 -23.31
C CYS A 223 2.90 -12.30 -23.15
N TRP A 224 3.48 -12.40 -21.95
CA TRP A 224 4.92 -12.20 -21.77
C TRP A 224 5.77 -13.34 -22.39
N TRP A 225 5.28 -14.59 -22.36
CA TRP A 225 5.91 -15.72 -23.05
C TRP A 225 5.67 -15.66 -24.56
N ARG A 226 4.49 -15.20 -24.99
CA ARG A 226 4.17 -14.97 -26.40
C ARG A 226 5.05 -13.88 -27.00
N ASN A 227 5.28 -12.75 -26.32
CA ASN A 227 6.12 -11.67 -26.82
C ASN A 227 7.61 -12.05 -26.90
N ARG A 228 8.16 -12.83 -25.95
CA ARG A 228 9.54 -13.35 -26.09
C ARG A 228 9.70 -14.35 -27.23
N ARG A 229 8.68 -15.16 -27.51
CA ARG A 229 8.69 -16.10 -28.63
C ARG A 229 8.50 -15.37 -29.98
N LEU A 230 7.59 -14.41 -30.03
CA LEU A 230 7.32 -13.57 -31.21
C LEU A 230 8.52 -12.67 -31.57
N ALA A 231 9.21 -12.11 -30.56
CA ALA A 231 10.44 -11.35 -30.75
C ALA A 231 11.60 -12.23 -31.29
N ARG A 232 11.65 -13.52 -30.92
CA ARG A 232 12.59 -14.49 -31.51
C ARG A 232 12.20 -14.94 -32.91
N GLU A 233 10.91 -14.95 -33.23
CA GLU A 233 10.34 -15.32 -34.53
C GLU A 233 10.20 -14.12 -35.49
N GLY A 234 10.79 -12.96 -35.16
CA GLY A 234 10.86 -11.79 -36.06
C GLY A 234 9.51 -11.10 -36.35
N ARG A 235 8.46 -11.36 -35.56
CA ARG A 235 7.15 -10.72 -35.76
C ARG A 235 7.05 -9.39 -35.02
N ASP A 236 6.33 -8.44 -35.61
CA ASP A 236 6.17 -7.09 -35.04
C ASP A 236 5.48 -7.14 -33.66
N VAL A 237 6.30 -7.02 -32.63
CA VAL A 237 5.90 -7.06 -31.23
C VAL A 237 4.96 -5.91 -30.89
N ARG A 238 5.10 -4.75 -31.58
CA ARG A 238 4.27 -3.56 -31.31
C ARG A 238 2.83 -3.75 -31.77
N ALA A 239 2.61 -4.42 -32.91
CA ALA A 239 1.27 -4.73 -33.39
C ALA A 239 0.51 -5.71 -32.46
N VAL A 240 1.22 -6.66 -31.86
CA VAL A 240 0.66 -7.62 -30.90
C VAL A 240 0.37 -6.95 -29.56
N GLU A 241 1.26 -6.07 -29.08
CA GLU A 241 1.02 -5.27 -27.88
C GLU A 241 -0.18 -4.34 -28.05
N ALA A 242 -0.30 -3.62 -29.16
CA ALA A 242 -1.44 -2.75 -29.45
C ALA A 242 -2.77 -3.51 -29.60
N SER A 243 -2.74 -4.78 -30.03
CA SER A 243 -3.91 -5.64 -30.10
C SER A 243 -4.33 -6.17 -28.73
N LEU A 244 -3.35 -6.50 -27.87
CA LEU A 244 -3.59 -6.89 -26.48
C LEU A 244 -4.10 -5.74 -25.64
N GLU A 245 -3.56 -4.53 -25.81
CA GLU A 245 -4.06 -3.34 -25.13
C GLU A 245 -5.52 -3.05 -25.52
N ARG A 246 -5.89 -3.20 -26.79
CA ARG A 246 -7.29 -3.11 -27.25
C ARG A 246 -8.19 -4.17 -26.62
N LEU A 247 -7.73 -5.42 -26.56
CA LEU A 247 -8.48 -6.54 -25.95
C LEU A 247 -8.62 -6.40 -24.42
N LEU A 248 -7.68 -5.73 -23.78
CA LEU A 248 -7.64 -5.51 -22.33
C LEU A 248 -8.26 -4.17 -21.91
N ALA A 249 -8.58 -3.29 -22.86
CA ALA A 249 -9.25 -2.01 -22.64
C ALA A 249 -10.79 -2.12 -22.57
N HIS A 250 -11.36 -3.28 -22.92
CA HIS A 250 -12.77 -3.56 -22.65
C HIS A 250 -12.93 -4.01 -21.18
N PRO A 251 -13.68 -3.29 -20.33
CA PRO A 251 -14.36 -3.95 -19.23
C PRO A 251 -15.36 -4.92 -19.85
N ILE A 252 -15.64 -6.05 -19.21
CA ILE A 252 -16.73 -6.93 -19.66
C ILE A 252 -18.01 -6.11 -19.82
#